data_AF-A0AAE4ZZI1-F1
#
_entry.id   AF-A0AAE4ZZI1-F1
#
_cell.length_a   1.000
_cell.length_b   1.000
_cell.length_c   1.000
_cell.angle_alpha   90.00
_cell.angle_beta   90.00
_cell.angle_gamma   90.00
#
_symmetry.space_group_name_H-M   'P 1'
#
loop_
_entity.id
_entity.type
_entity.pdbx_description
1 polymer ?
#
loop_
_entity_poly.entity_id
_entity_poly.type
_entity_poly.pdbx_seq_one_letter_code
_entity_poly.pdbx_strand_id
1 'polypeptide(L)'
;MNAWIAFWSILRKDIKNYYLKPPNISWGIIFPLSWTLMQFVRTPHAQSFNVRELLPGLMGMSILFGTTSMLAVTITFERRGRSFDRLLLAPISMTTLVLAKISGAVLFGAIIAFS
;
A
#
# COMPACT_ATOMS: atom_id res chain seq x y z
N MET A 1 -4.17 28.94 -0.71
CA MET A 1 -3.69 27.79 -1.51
C MET A 1 -4.87 26.86 -1.74
N ASN A 2 -5.19 26.49 -2.97
CA ASN A 2 -6.37 25.64 -3.22
C ASN A 2 -6.12 24.24 -2.64
N ALA A 3 -7.05 23.72 -1.85
CA ALA A 3 -6.92 22.42 -1.19
C ALA A 3 -6.60 21.27 -2.16
N TRP A 4 -7.12 21.37 -3.39
CA TRP A 4 -6.83 20.45 -4.49
C TRP A 4 -5.35 20.39 -4.90
N ILE A 5 -4.69 21.54 -4.95
CA ILE A 5 -3.26 21.61 -5.33
C ILE A 5 -2.40 21.00 -4.22
N ALA A 6 -2.75 21.27 -2.95
CA ALA A 6 -2.09 20.66 -1.81
C ALA A 6 -2.24 19.14 -1.81
N PHE A 7 -3.47 18.65 -2.03
CA PHE A 7 -3.78 17.23 -2.13
C PHE A 7 -2.94 16.53 -3.22
N TRP A 8 -2.95 17.06 -4.44
CA TRP A 8 -2.21 16.46 -5.55
C TRP A 8 -0.69 16.49 -5.35
N SER A 9 -0.18 17.56 -4.74
CA SER A 9 1.25 17.69 -4.41
C SER A 9 1.71 16.62 -3.42
N ILE A 10 0.92 16.39 -2.35
CA ILE A 10 1.20 15.34 -1.36
C ILE A 10 1.15 13.97 -2.01
N LEU A 11 0.11 13.69 -2.80
CA LEU A 11 -0.07 12.40 -3.45
C LEU A 11 1.07 12.08 -4.44
N ARG A 12 1.46 13.05 -5.28
CA ARG A 12 2.58 12.90 -6.23
C ARG A 12 3.92 12.69 -5.50
N LYS A 13 4.16 13.43 -4.41
CA LYS A 13 5.35 13.26 -3.57
C LYS A 13 5.39 11.84 -3.00
N ASP A 14 4.28 11.36 -2.43
CA ASP A 14 4.25 10.07 -1.74
C ASP A 14 4.45 8.91 -2.73
N ILE A 15 3.83 8.98 -3.92
CA ILE A 15 4.06 8.01 -5.01
C ILE A 15 5.55 7.93 -5.37
N LYS A 16 6.17 9.08 -5.67
CA LYS A 16 7.56 9.12 -6.16
C LYS A 16 8.55 8.64 -5.11
N ASN A 17 8.31 8.96 -3.84
CA ASN A 17 9.31 8.77 -2.79
C ASN A 17 9.15 7.45 -2.01
N TYR A 18 7.93 6.92 -1.90
CA TYR A 18 7.64 5.88 -0.91
C TYR A 18 6.98 4.62 -1.48
N TYR A 19 6.28 4.69 -2.64
CA TYR A 19 5.51 3.53 -3.12
C TYR A 19 6.38 2.36 -3.57
N LEU A 20 7.52 2.65 -4.21
CA LEU A 20 8.46 1.64 -4.72
C LEU A 20 9.53 1.23 -3.70
N LYS A 21 9.33 1.49 -2.41
CA LYS A 21 10.32 1.11 -1.39
C LYS A 21 10.26 -0.40 -1.10
N PRO A 22 11.40 -1.01 -0.74
CA PRO A 22 11.50 -2.45 -0.51
C PRO A 22 10.40 -3.05 0.37
N PRO A 23 9.97 -2.42 1.49
CA PRO A 23 8.96 -3.05 2.35
C PRO A 23 7.59 -3.18 1.68
N ASN A 24 7.22 -2.28 0.77
CA ASN A 24 5.95 -2.35 0.04
C ASN A 24 5.95 -3.53 -0.94
N ILE A 25 7.10 -3.78 -1.57
CA ILE A 25 7.31 -4.93 -2.47
C ILE A 25 7.29 -6.23 -1.65
N SER A 26 7.99 -6.27 -0.51
CA SER A 26 8.07 -7.45 0.35
C SER A 26 6.71 -7.87 0.95
N TRP A 27 5.97 -6.93 1.54
CA TRP A 27 4.73 -7.28 2.24
C TRP A 27 3.49 -7.26 1.34
N GLY A 28 3.46 -6.39 0.34
CA GLY A 28 2.31 -6.28 -0.57
C GLY A 28 2.27 -7.33 -1.68
N ILE A 29 3.43 -7.84 -2.11
CA ILE A 29 3.53 -8.75 -3.27
C ILE A 29 4.16 -10.09 -2.89
N ILE A 30 5.34 -10.09 -2.26
CA ILE A 30 6.08 -11.34 -1.97
C ILE A 30 5.31 -12.22 -0.99
N PHE A 31 4.72 -11.64 0.07
CA PHE A 31 4.00 -12.41 1.08
C PHE A 31 2.76 -13.16 0.53
N PRO A 32 1.81 -12.51 -0.16
CA PRO A 32 0.67 -13.20 -0.77
C PRO A 32 1.10 -14.29 -1.78
N LEU A 33 2.09 -14.01 -2.62
CA LEU A 33 2.61 -14.99 -3.59
C LEU A 33 3.24 -16.20 -2.89
N SER A 34 4.03 -15.96 -1.85
CA SER A 34 4.66 -17.04 -1.06
C SER A 34 3.61 -17.89 -0.36
N TRP A 35 2.53 -17.26 0.13
CA TRP A 35 1.38 -17.97 0.69
C TRP A 35 0.69 -18.85 -0.35
N THR A 36 0.45 -18.34 -1.57
CA THR A 36 -0.10 -19.14 -2.66
C THR A 36 0.78 -20.34 -2.97
N LEU A 37 2.09 -20.14 -3.10
CA LEU A 37 3.06 -21.22 -3.36
C LEU A 37 3.05 -22.26 -2.25
N MET A 38 2.97 -21.83 -0.99
CA MET A 38 2.83 -22.75 0.15
C MET A 38 1.57 -23.61 0.05
N GLN A 39 0.43 -23.04 -0.35
CA GLN A 39 -0.81 -23.81 -0.54
C GLN A 39 -0.67 -24.81 -1.69
N PHE A 40 -0.04 -24.41 -2.81
CA PHE A 40 0.24 -25.31 -3.92
C PHE A 40 1.11 -26.52 -3.51
N VAL A 41 2.13 -26.30 -2.69
CA VAL A 41 3.00 -27.39 -2.19
C VAL A 41 2.27 -28.29 -1.18
N ARG A 42 1.36 -27.70 -0.38
CA ARG A 42 0.64 -28.43 0.68
C ARG A 42 -0.53 -29.28 0.14
N THR A 43 -1.16 -28.91 -0.97
CA THR A 43 -2.31 -29.63 -1.50
C THR A 43 -1.86 -30.92 -2.21
N PRO A 44 -2.36 -32.11 -1.80
CA PRO A 44 -2.07 -33.36 -2.49
C PRO A 44 -2.60 -33.36 -3.93
N HIS A 45 -1.82 -33.92 -4.86
CA HIS A 45 -2.12 -34.00 -6.31
C HIS A 45 -3.49 -34.59 -6.70
N ALA A 46 -4.19 -35.23 -5.75
CA ALA A 46 -5.50 -35.87 -5.96
C ALA A 46 -6.70 -34.92 -5.84
N GLN A 47 -6.52 -33.71 -5.31
CA GLN A 47 -7.57 -32.69 -5.25
C GLN A 47 -7.34 -31.66 -6.35
N SER A 48 -8.35 -31.44 -7.20
CA SER A 48 -8.36 -30.37 -8.20
C SER A 48 -8.26 -29.02 -7.50
N PHE A 49 -7.05 -28.49 -7.36
CA PHE A 49 -6.80 -27.20 -6.73
C PHE A 49 -7.30 -26.08 -7.64
N ASN A 50 -8.46 -25.50 -7.31
CA ASN A 50 -9.02 -24.39 -8.06
C ASN A 50 -8.44 -23.07 -7.56
N VAL A 51 -7.38 -22.60 -8.22
CA VAL A 51 -6.70 -21.33 -7.93
C VAL A 51 -7.68 -20.15 -7.86
N ARG A 52 -8.78 -20.20 -8.62
CA ARG A 52 -9.79 -19.12 -8.67
C ARG A 52 -10.48 -18.89 -7.33
N GLU A 53 -10.60 -19.92 -6.50
CA GLU A 53 -11.21 -19.81 -5.17
C GLU A 53 -10.29 -19.10 -4.17
N LEU A 54 -8.97 -19.13 -4.41
CA LEU A 54 -7.98 -18.45 -3.58
C LEU A 54 -7.74 -17.00 -4.00
N LEU A 55 -8.06 -16.62 -5.24
CA LEU A 55 -7.82 -15.27 -5.76
C LEU A 55 -8.42 -14.17 -4.85
N PRO A 56 -9.69 -14.22 -4.42
CA PRO A 56 -10.24 -13.16 -3.57
C PRO A 56 -9.51 -13.04 -2.22
N GLY A 57 -9.12 -14.17 -1.63
CA GLY A 57 -8.36 -14.20 -0.38
C GLY A 57 -6.95 -13.63 -0.54
N LEU A 58 -6.28 -13.97 -1.64
CA LEU A 58 -4.97 -13.44 -1.98
C LEU A 58 -5.01 -11.94 -2.26
N MET A 59 -6.01 -11.47 -3.02
CA MET A 59 -6.22 -10.04 -3.26
C MET A 59 -6.45 -9.30 -1.95
N GLY A 60 -7.31 -9.84 -1.07
CA GLY A 60 -7.58 -9.25 0.25
C GLY A 60 -6.33 -9.16 1.13
N MET A 61 -5.52 -10.23 1.19
CA MET A 61 -4.25 -10.22 1.91
C MET A 61 -3.26 -9.22 1.32
N SER A 62 -3.12 -9.19 -0.01
CA SER A 62 -2.21 -8.27 -0.71
C SER A 62 -2.59 -6.81 -0.45
N ILE A 63 -3.89 -6.48 -0.50
CA ILE A 63 -4.40 -5.14 -0.15
C ILE A 63 -4.11 -4.82 1.31
N LEU A 64 -4.44 -5.72 2.25
CA LEU A 64 -4.30 -5.45 3.68
C LEU A 64 -2.83 -5.22 4.07
N PHE A 65 -1.94 -6.14 3.69
CA PHE A 65 -0.51 -6.04 4.02
C PHE A 65 0.20 -4.98 3.18
N GLY A 66 -0.15 -4.84 1.89
CA GLY A 66 0.40 -3.83 1.00
C GLY A 66 0.09 -2.42 1.47
N THR A 67 -1.18 -2.10 1.73
CA THR A 67 -1.58 -0.75 2.16
C THR A 67 -1.06 -0.40 3.56
N THR A 68 -1.08 -1.36 4.49
CA THR A 68 -0.56 -1.15 5.85
C THR A 68 0.94 -0.90 5.86
N SER A 69 1.71 -1.72 5.12
CA SER A 69 3.18 -1.54 5.02
C SER A 69 3.52 -0.21 4.37
N MET A 70 2.82 0.16 3.30
CA MET A 70 3.00 1.40 2.58
C MET A 70 2.69 2.65 3.42
N LEU A 71 1.62 2.65 4.21
CA LEU A 71 1.33 3.73 5.16
C LEU A 71 2.39 3.81 6.26
N ALA A 72 2.79 2.66 6.84
CA ALA A 72 3.82 2.62 7.87
C ALA A 72 5.18 3.12 7.36
N VAL A 73 5.58 2.71 6.15
CA VAL A 73 6.80 3.18 5.48
C VAL A 73 6.73 4.67 5.22
N THR A 74 5.64 5.15 4.63
CA THR A 74 5.50 6.57 4.31
C THR A 74 5.63 7.42 5.57
N ILE A 75 4.94 7.09 6.66
CA ILE A 75 5.00 7.84 7.91
C ILE A 75 6.39 7.76 8.56
N THR A 76 7.01 6.58 8.60
CA THR A 76 8.34 6.40 9.21
C THR A 76 9.42 7.17 8.46
N PHE A 77 9.40 7.15 7.12
CA PHE A 77 10.34 7.93 6.32
C PHE A 77 10.06 9.44 6.39
N GLU A 78 8.79 9.86 6.42
CA GLU A 78 8.44 11.27 6.59
C GLU A 78 8.89 11.83 7.94
N ARG A 79 8.75 11.05 9.01
CA ARG A 79 9.29 11.39 10.34
C ARG A 79 10.81 11.45 10.33
N ARG A 80 11.48 10.45 9.73
CA ARG A 80 12.95 10.43 9.61
C ARG A 80 13.49 11.63 8.84
N GLY A 81 12.79 12.07 7.80
CA GLY A 81 13.16 13.22 6.98
C GLY A 81 12.70 14.58 7.52
N ARG A 82 12.07 14.64 8.71
CA ARG A 82 11.38 15.83 9.26
C ARG A 82 10.35 16.45 8.29
N SER A 83 9.96 15.72 7.24
CA SER A 83 8.96 16.18 6.28
C SER A 83 7.57 16.14 6.89
N PHE A 84 7.33 15.25 7.87
CA PHE A 84 6.08 15.18 8.59
C PHE A 84 5.84 16.44 9.43
N ASP A 85 6.84 16.86 10.20
CA ASP A 85 6.74 18.06 11.04
C ASP A 85 6.51 19.32 10.18
N ARG A 86 7.16 19.40 9.00
CA ARG A 86 6.91 20.49 8.03
C ARG A 86 5.51 20.46 7.45
N LEU A 87 4.93 19.28 7.22
CA LEU A 87 3.55 19.14 6.75
C LEU A 87 2.54 19.53 7.84
N LEU A 88 2.84 19.25 9.11
CA LEU A 88 2.01 19.67 10.24
C LEU A 88 2.04 21.19 10.48
N LEU A 89 3.16 21.84 10.17
CA LEU A 89 3.33 23.29 10.28
C LEU A 89 2.86 24.06 9.04
N ALA A 90 2.66 23.37 7.91
CA ALA A 90 2.19 24.00 6.69
C ALA A 90 0.73 24.45 6.84
N PRO A 91 0.31 25.55 6.18
CA PRO A 91 -1.08 26.03 6.20
C PRO A 91 -1.99 25.16 5.32
N ILE A 92 -2.08 23.87 5.65
CA ILE A 92 -2.93 22.85 5.04
C ILE A 92 -3.84 22.26 6.11
N SER A 93 -5.11 22.03 5.77
CA SER A 93 -6.02 21.40 6.72
C SER A 93 -5.61 19.94 6.95
N MET A 94 -5.70 19.51 8.21
CA MET A 94 -5.40 18.12 8.59
C MET A 94 -6.27 17.13 7.80
N THR A 95 -7.52 17.49 7.55
CA THR A 95 -8.45 16.71 6.73
C THR A 95 -7.92 16.49 5.31
N THR A 96 -7.35 17.52 4.66
CA THR A 96 -6.78 17.38 3.31
C THR A 96 -5.56 16.46 3.30
N LEU A 97 -4.71 16.56 4.33
CA LEU A 97 -3.54 15.69 4.48
C LEU A 97 -3.94 14.23 4.65
N VAL A 98 -4.91 13.96 5.54
CA VAL A 98 -5.40 12.61 5.80
C VAL A 98 -6.07 12.04 4.55
N LEU A 99 -6.91 12.82 3.85
CA LEU A 99 -7.53 12.40 2.59
C LEU A 99 -6.50 12.08 1.50
N ALA A 100 -5.43 12.87 1.39
CA ALA A 100 -4.35 12.60 0.44
C ALA A 100 -3.65 11.27 0.72
N LYS A 101 -3.40 10.95 1.99
CA LYS A 101 -2.76 9.68 2.37
C LYS A 101 -3.69 8.48 2.22
N ILE A 102 -4.96 8.61 2.60
CA ILE A 102 -5.95 7.54 2.44
C ILE A 102 -6.18 7.24 0.96
N SER A 103 -6.41 8.26 0.12
CA SER A 103 -6.58 8.07 -1.33
C SER A 103 -5.34 7.43 -1.96
N GLY A 104 -4.15 7.83 -1.52
CA GLY A 104 -2.90 7.19 -1.92
C GLY A 104 -2.87 5.69 -1.60
N ALA A 105 -3.26 5.32 -0.38
CA ALA A 105 -3.33 3.92 0.04
C ALA A 105 -4.40 3.13 -0.75
N VAL A 106 -5.57 3.72 -1.02
CA VAL A 106 -6.62 3.10 -1.84
C VAL A 106 -6.13 2.82 -3.26
N LEU A 107 -5.47 3.79 -3.89
CA LEU A 107 -4.89 3.61 -5.24
C LEU A 107 -3.82 2.51 -5.24
N PHE A 108 -2.95 2.50 -4.22
CA PHE A 108 -1.92 1.47 -4.10
C PHE A 108 -2.52 0.07 -3.89
N GLY A 109 -3.50 -0.05 -3.01
CA GLY A 109 -4.23 -1.29 -2.77
C GLY A 109 -4.95 -1.78 -4.02
N ALA A 110 -5.58 -0.89 -4.78
CA ALA A 110 -6.22 -1.25 -6.05
C ALA A 110 -5.20 -1.80 -7.06
N ILE A 111 -4.03 -1.16 -7.21
CA ILE A 111 -2.97 -1.65 -8.11
C ILE A 111 -2.50 -3.04 -7.68
N ILE A 112 -2.27 -3.24 -6.38
CA ILE A 112 -1.83 -4.53 -5.84
C ILE A 112 -2.89 -5.62 -6.00
N ALA A 113 -4.17 -5.27 -5.85
CA ALA A 113 -5.24 -6.25 -5.98
C ALA A 113 -5.30 -6.85 -7.39
N PHE A 114 -4.94 -6.07 -8.42
CA PHE A 114 -5.00 -6.48 -9.83
C PHE A 114 -3.63 -6.81 -10.46
N SER A 115 -2.55 -6.79 -9.67
CA SER A 115 -1.20 -7.20 -10.10
C SER A 115 -0.94 -8.67 -9.86
#